data_AF-A0A348YNS9-F1
#
_entry.id   AF-A0A348YNS9-F1
#
_cell.length_a   1.000
_cell.length_b   1.000
_cell.length_c   1.000
_cell.angle_alpha   90.00
_cell.angle_beta   90.00
_cell.angle_gamma   90.00
#
_symmetry.space_group_name_H-M   'P 1'
#
loop_
_entity.id
_entity.type
_entity.pdbx_description
1 polymer ?
#
loop_
_entity_poly.entity_id
_entity_poly.type
_entity_poly.pdbx_seq_one_letter_code
_entity_poly.pdbx_strand_id
1 'polypeptide(L)'
;MALFESYERRIDKVNKVLNEYGIKSVEEAKEICAQHGLDPYKTVREIQGIAFENACWAYTCGAAIAIKKDCKVAADAAAAIGIGLQAFCIPGSVAEDRKVGLGHGNLGAMLLDEKTDCFAFLAGHESFAAAEGAIGIARSANKVRKKPLRVILNGLGKDAALIISRING
;
A
#
# COMPACT_ATOMS: atom_id res chain seq x y z
N MET A 1 14.02 -8.21 -21.16
CA MET A 1 13.18 -7.03 -20.86
C MET A 1 13.39 -6.66 -19.41
N ALA A 2 13.43 -5.36 -19.08
CA ALA A 2 13.51 -4.93 -17.68
C ALA A 2 12.26 -5.39 -16.91
N LEU A 3 12.42 -5.79 -15.65
CA LEU A 3 11.33 -6.31 -14.80
C LEU A 3 10.26 -5.26 -14.46
N PHE A 4 10.64 -3.98 -14.44
CA PHE A 4 9.75 -2.87 -14.12
C PHE A 4 10.28 -1.54 -14.66
N GLU A 5 9.44 -0.51 -14.64
CA GLU A 5 9.71 0.80 -15.22
C GLU A 5 10.84 1.55 -14.49
N SER A 6 11.77 2.13 -15.26
CA SER A 6 12.97 2.81 -14.75
C SER A 6 13.85 1.92 -13.88
N TYR A 7 13.98 0.63 -14.22
CA TYR A 7 14.75 -0.38 -13.50
C TYR A 7 16.13 0.13 -13.06
N GLU A 8 16.94 0.62 -14.01
CA GLU A 8 18.30 1.12 -13.75
C GLU A 8 18.35 2.26 -12.72
N ARG A 9 17.29 3.06 -12.61
CA ARG A 9 17.22 4.18 -11.65
C ARG A 9 16.77 3.74 -10.25
N ARG A 10 16.27 2.52 -10.09
CA ARG A 10 15.66 2.02 -8.84
C ARG A 10 16.41 0.84 -8.25
N ILE A 11 16.95 -0.06 -9.08
CA ILE A 11 17.41 -1.38 -8.65
C ILE A 11 18.50 -1.32 -7.58
N ASP A 12 19.47 -0.42 -7.69
CA ASP A 12 20.55 -0.32 -6.70
C ASP A 12 20.01 0.03 -5.32
N LYS A 13 19.04 0.96 -5.27
CA LYS A 13 18.35 1.33 -4.05
C LYS A 13 17.49 0.19 -3.52
N VAL A 14 16.74 -0.48 -4.39
CA VAL A 14 15.88 -1.62 -4.01
C VAL A 14 16.71 -2.75 -3.43
N ASN A 15 17.77 -3.18 -4.12
CA ASN A 15 18.67 -4.23 -3.65
C ASN A 15 19.37 -3.84 -2.35
N LYS A 16 19.78 -2.58 -2.19
CA LYS A 16 20.34 -2.09 -0.92
C LYS A 16 19.37 -2.28 0.23
N VAL A 17 18.11 -1.87 0.08
CA VAL A 17 17.08 -2.04 1.11
C VAL A 17 16.78 -3.53 1.36
N LEU A 18 16.65 -4.34 0.32
CA LEU A 18 16.39 -5.78 0.45
C LEU A 18 17.51 -6.50 1.22
N ASN A 19 18.78 -6.14 0.95
CA ASN A 19 19.92 -6.72 1.63
C ASN A 19 19.93 -6.43 3.14
N GLU A 20 19.41 -5.28 3.59
CA GLU A 20 19.24 -4.97 5.02
C GLU A 20 18.34 -5.99 5.75
N TYR A 21 17.45 -6.67 5.02
CA TYR A 21 16.55 -7.71 5.53
C TYR A 21 16.98 -9.14 5.11
N GLY A 22 18.19 -9.29 4.57
CA GLY A 22 18.70 -10.59 4.14
C GLY A 22 17.97 -11.17 2.92
N ILE A 23 17.55 -10.31 1.98
CA ILE A 23 16.97 -10.67 0.70
C ILE A 23 17.93 -10.16 -0.40
N LYS A 24 18.43 -11.06 -1.26
CA LYS A 24 19.49 -10.78 -2.23
C LYS A 24 18.98 -10.09 -3.49
N SER A 25 17.74 -10.35 -3.89
CA SER A 25 17.16 -9.77 -5.10
C SER A 25 15.63 -9.69 -5.05
N VAL A 26 15.05 -8.97 -6.01
CA VAL A 26 13.60 -8.86 -6.18
C VAL A 26 12.96 -10.22 -6.51
N GLU A 27 13.67 -11.09 -7.22
CA GLU A 27 13.24 -12.46 -7.53
C GLU A 27 13.21 -13.34 -6.28
N GLU A 28 14.24 -13.25 -5.42
CA GLU A 28 14.23 -13.95 -4.14
C GLU A 28 13.06 -13.47 -3.26
N ALA A 29 12.72 -12.17 -3.30
CA ALA A 29 11.54 -11.67 -2.60
C ALA A 29 10.25 -12.37 -3.06
N LYS A 30 10.11 -12.61 -4.37
CA LYS A 30 8.97 -13.35 -4.93
C LYS A 30 8.97 -14.81 -4.48
N GLU A 31 10.11 -15.47 -4.46
CA GLU A 31 10.25 -16.85 -3.98
C GLU A 31 9.88 -16.97 -2.49
N ILE A 32 10.35 -16.05 -1.64
CA ILE A 32 10.01 -15.99 -0.22
C ILE A 32 8.49 -15.89 -0.03
N CYS A 33 7.82 -15.03 -0.80
CA CYS A 33 6.37 -14.90 -0.76
C CYS A 33 5.68 -16.20 -1.19
N ALA A 34 6.13 -16.81 -2.28
CA ALA A 34 5.57 -18.05 -2.82
C ALA A 34 5.71 -19.23 -1.85
N GLN A 35 6.84 -19.34 -1.13
CA GLN A 35 7.07 -20.35 -0.10
C GLN A 35 6.04 -20.27 1.05
N HIS A 36 5.48 -19.08 1.29
CA HIS A 36 4.43 -18.83 2.29
C HIS A 36 3.02 -18.85 1.67
N GLY A 37 2.87 -19.27 0.42
CA GLY A 37 1.58 -19.31 -0.29
C GLY A 37 1.01 -17.94 -0.62
N LEU A 38 1.85 -16.89 -0.67
CA LEU A 38 1.45 -15.53 -0.98
C LEU A 38 1.89 -15.14 -2.39
N ASP A 39 1.02 -14.42 -3.10
CA ASP A 39 1.34 -13.81 -4.40
C ASP A 39 0.93 -12.33 -4.42
N PRO A 40 1.72 -11.44 -3.78
CA PRO A 40 1.42 -10.01 -3.73
C PRO A 40 1.36 -9.37 -5.12
N TYR A 41 2.18 -9.87 -6.05
CA TYR A 41 2.19 -9.41 -7.44
C TYR A 41 0.81 -9.60 -8.09
N LYS A 42 0.25 -10.81 -7.98
CA LYS A 42 -1.08 -11.11 -8.49
C LYS A 42 -2.17 -10.33 -7.76
N THR A 43 -2.09 -10.21 -6.44
CA THR A 43 -3.05 -9.43 -5.66
C THR A 43 -3.12 -7.97 -6.12
N VAL A 44 -1.98 -7.34 -6.41
CA VAL A 44 -1.96 -5.95 -6.94
C VAL A 44 -2.67 -5.88 -8.30
N ARG A 45 -2.43 -6.84 -9.19
CA ARG A 45 -3.08 -6.91 -10.51
C ARG A 45 -4.58 -7.18 -10.44
N GLU A 46 -5.02 -8.02 -9.50
CA GLU A 46 -6.44 -8.29 -9.28
C GLU A 46 -7.19 -7.07 -8.75
N ILE A 47 -6.55 -6.27 -7.88
CA ILE A 47 -7.12 -5.03 -7.35
C ILE A 47 -7.12 -3.92 -8.40
N GLN A 48 -6.02 -3.77 -9.13
CA GLN A 48 -5.84 -2.73 -10.14
C GLN A 48 -5.19 -3.31 -11.39
N GLY A 49 -6.00 -3.69 -12.38
CA GLY A 49 -5.53 -4.36 -13.61
C GLY A 49 -4.52 -3.52 -14.40
N ILE A 50 -4.63 -2.20 -14.35
CA ILE A 50 -3.73 -1.24 -15.01
C ILE A 50 -2.53 -0.81 -14.13
N ALA A 51 -2.26 -1.52 -13.03
CA ALA A 51 -1.11 -1.21 -12.20
C ALA A 51 0.21 -1.31 -12.98
N PHE A 52 1.17 -0.45 -12.66
CA PHE A 52 2.52 -0.53 -13.20
C PHE A 52 3.28 -1.72 -12.61
N GLU A 53 4.29 -2.21 -13.34
CA GLU A 53 5.13 -3.32 -12.87
C GLU A 53 5.85 -2.96 -11.57
N ASN A 54 6.32 -1.72 -11.45
CA ASN A 54 7.00 -1.24 -10.24
C ASN A 54 6.14 -1.37 -8.97
N ALA A 55 4.81 -1.20 -9.05
CA ALA A 55 3.92 -1.36 -7.92
C ALA A 55 3.82 -2.84 -7.53
N CYS A 56 3.62 -3.72 -8.51
CA CYS A 56 3.52 -5.16 -8.28
C CYS A 56 4.79 -5.71 -7.60
N TRP A 57 5.97 -5.29 -8.07
CA TRP A 57 7.24 -5.65 -7.46
C TRP A 57 7.49 -4.98 -6.10
N ALA A 58 7.07 -3.73 -5.92
CA ALA A 58 7.21 -3.03 -4.64
C ALA A 58 6.41 -3.71 -3.52
N TYR A 59 5.17 -4.12 -3.79
CA TYR A 59 4.37 -4.90 -2.85
C TYR A 59 4.96 -6.29 -2.59
N THR A 60 5.52 -6.94 -3.63
CA THR A 60 6.21 -8.24 -3.47
C THR A 60 7.43 -8.12 -2.55
N CYS A 61 8.28 -7.12 -2.78
CA CYS A 61 9.44 -6.82 -1.95
C CYS A 61 9.02 -6.47 -0.51
N GLY A 62 8.00 -5.62 -0.36
CA GLY A 62 7.47 -5.24 0.94
C GLY A 62 6.90 -6.42 1.73
N ALA A 63 6.20 -7.34 1.07
CA ALA A 63 5.68 -8.56 1.69
C ALA A 63 6.81 -9.50 2.12
N ALA A 64 7.84 -9.67 1.30
CA ALA A 64 9.02 -10.46 1.67
C ALA A 64 9.75 -9.86 2.87
N ILE A 65 9.88 -8.53 2.94
CA ILE A 65 10.43 -7.83 4.11
C ILE A 65 9.57 -8.10 5.35
N ALA A 66 8.24 -8.05 5.24
CA ALA A 66 7.34 -8.35 6.35
C ALA A 66 7.51 -9.79 6.87
N ILE A 67 7.69 -10.76 5.97
CA ILE A 67 7.98 -12.16 6.30
C ILE A 67 9.33 -12.27 7.02
N LYS A 68 10.39 -11.64 6.50
CA LYS A 68 11.72 -11.66 7.13
C LYS A 68 11.76 -10.98 8.49
N LYS A 69 10.90 -9.99 8.71
CA LYS A 69 10.70 -9.33 10.01
C LYS A 69 9.82 -10.13 10.97
N ASP A 70 9.34 -11.30 10.56
CA ASP A 70 8.44 -12.17 11.33
C ASP A 70 7.17 -11.46 11.83
N CYS A 71 6.62 -10.54 11.02
CA CYS A 71 5.43 -9.78 11.39
C CYS A 71 4.22 -10.71 11.63
N LYS A 72 3.72 -10.75 12.88
CA LYS A 72 2.55 -11.56 13.27
C LYS A 72 1.23 -10.78 13.25
N VAL A 73 1.31 -9.45 13.23
CA VAL A 73 0.14 -8.56 13.26
C VAL A 73 0.00 -7.85 11.93
N ALA A 74 -1.24 -7.71 11.45
CA ALA A 74 -1.54 -7.11 10.15
C ALA A 74 -1.01 -5.66 10.04
N ALA A 75 -1.08 -4.89 11.12
CA ALA A 75 -0.55 -3.53 11.16
C ALA A 75 0.98 -3.48 10.95
N ASP A 76 1.72 -4.37 11.62
CA ASP A 76 3.18 -4.46 11.47
C ASP A 76 3.58 -4.88 10.05
N ALA A 77 2.82 -5.84 9.49
CA ALA A 77 3.02 -6.27 8.11
C ALA A 77 2.76 -5.12 7.12
N ALA A 78 1.71 -4.33 7.31
CA ALA A 78 1.42 -3.15 6.48
C ALA A 78 2.53 -2.09 6.56
N ALA A 79 3.04 -1.81 7.76
CA ALA A 79 4.16 -0.91 7.95
C ALA A 79 5.44 -1.42 7.25
N ALA A 80 5.71 -2.72 7.33
CA ALA A 80 6.84 -3.36 6.64
C ALA A 80 6.68 -3.32 5.11
N ILE A 81 5.47 -3.51 4.59
CA ILE A 81 5.18 -3.36 3.16
C ILE A 81 5.53 -1.94 2.69
N GLY A 82 5.27 -0.91 3.52
CA GLY A 82 5.66 0.46 3.25
C GLY A 82 7.16 0.66 2.98
N ILE A 83 8.02 -0.17 3.59
CA ILE A 83 9.47 -0.14 3.35
C ILE A 83 9.77 -0.58 1.91
N GLY A 84 9.11 -1.63 1.43
CA GLY A 84 9.18 -2.05 0.03
C GLY A 84 8.69 -0.97 -0.92
N LEU A 85 7.54 -0.34 -0.62
CA LEU A 85 7.02 0.78 -1.42
C LEU A 85 8.01 1.95 -1.49
N GLN A 86 8.66 2.28 -0.36
CA GLN A 86 9.64 3.36 -0.31
C GLN A 86 10.91 3.04 -1.08
N ALA A 87 11.36 1.78 -1.04
CA ALA A 87 12.54 1.33 -1.76
C ALA A 87 12.42 1.62 -3.26
N PHE A 88 11.20 1.53 -3.79
CA PHE A 88 10.92 1.82 -5.20
C PHE A 88 10.80 3.32 -5.49
N CYS A 89 10.66 4.23 -4.53
CA CYS A 89 10.64 5.67 -4.83
C CYS A 89 11.96 6.14 -5.48
N ILE A 90 11.86 6.93 -6.57
CA ILE A 90 13.03 7.38 -7.33
C ILE A 90 13.80 8.44 -6.53
N PRO A 91 15.13 8.34 -6.40
CA PRO A 91 15.95 9.38 -5.78
C PRO A 91 15.70 10.77 -6.39
N GLY A 92 15.50 11.78 -5.55
CA GLY A 92 15.20 13.16 -5.96
C GLY A 92 13.77 13.40 -6.45
N SER A 93 12.88 12.41 -6.37
CA SER A 93 11.45 12.62 -6.60
C SER A 93 10.76 13.10 -5.33
N VAL A 94 9.66 13.84 -5.48
CA VAL A 94 8.80 14.24 -4.36
C VAL A 94 8.35 13.04 -3.52
N ALA A 95 8.12 11.89 -4.16
CA ALA A 95 7.72 10.66 -3.46
C ALA A 95 8.82 10.14 -2.52
N GLU A 96 10.08 10.33 -2.90
CA GLU A 96 11.22 9.99 -2.04
C GLU A 96 11.33 10.96 -0.87
N ASP A 97 11.36 12.25 -1.16
CA ASP A 97 11.56 13.30 -0.16
C ASP A 97 10.45 13.29 0.91
N ARG A 98 9.21 13.08 0.47
CA ARG A 98 8.03 13.03 1.34
C ARG A 98 7.79 11.65 1.95
N LYS A 99 8.68 10.68 1.69
CA LYS A 99 8.62 9.30 2.20
C LYS A 99 7.26 8.65 1.95
N VAL A 100 6.75 8.81 0.73
CA VAL A 100 5.39 8.42 0.35
C VAL A 100 5.15 6.92 0.50
N GLY A 101 6.13 6.07 0.19
CA GLY A 101 6.00 4.62 0.37
C GLY A 101 5.83 4.22 1.84
N LEU A 102 6.65 4.79 2.74
CA LEU A 102 6.48 4.60 4.19
C LEU A 102 5.14 5.16 4.66
N GLY A 103 4.73 6.31 4.14
CA GLY A 103 3.42 6.91 4.42
C GLY A 103 2.25 5.99 4.10
N HIS A 104 2.27 5.32 2.95
CA HIS A 104 1.24 4.34 2.57
C HIS A 104 1.22 3.12 3.51
N GLY A 105 2.39 2.57 3.85
CA GLY A 105 2.47 1.46 4.80
C GLY A 105 1.94 1.83 6.19
N ASN A 106 2.31 3.02 6.68
CA ASN A 106 1.84 3.54 7.96
C ASN A 106 0.34 3.83 7.96
N LEU A 107 -0.22 4.35 6.87
CA LEU A 107 -1.67 4.50 6.71
C LEU A 107 -2.37 3.14 6.81
N GLY A 108 -1.89 2.14 6.06
CA GLY A 108 -2.42 0.78 6.14
C GLY A 108 -2.35 0.21 7.57
N ALA A 109 -1.23 0.43 8.26
CA ALA A 109 -1.03 0.01 9.64
C ALA A 109 -2.05 0.65 10.60
N MET A 110 -2.24 1.97 10.50
CA MET A 110 -3.23 2.69 11.30
C MET A 110 -4.66 2.18 11.04
N LEU A 111 -5.01 1.93 9.78
CA LEU A 111 -6.35 1.42 9.44
C LEU A 111 -6.59 -0.02 9.91
N LEU A 112 -5.54 -0.81 10.10
CA LEU A 112 -5.63 -2.19 10.59
C LEU A 112 -5.47 -2.31 12.12
N ASP A 113 -4.99 -1.27 12.80
CA ASP A 113 -4.88 -1.25 14.26
C ASP A 113 -6.25 -1.05 14.93
N GLU A 114 -6.63 -1.97 15.82
CA GLU A 114 -7.90 -1.92 16.57
C GLU A 114 -8.04 -0.67 17.45
N LYS A 115 -6.94 0.02 17.79
CA LYS A 115 -6.99 1.30 18.51
C LYS A 115 -7.53 2.45 17.66
N THR A 116 -7.51 2.32 16.33
CA THR A 116 -8.03 3.33 15.42
C THR A 116 -9.54 3.19 15.30
N ASP A 117 -10.29 4.18 15.78
CA ASP A 117 -11.76 4.16 15.72
C ASP A 117 -12.34 4.90 14.50
N CYS A 118 -11.56 5.82 13.90
CA CYS A 118 -12.04 6.73 12.88
C CYS A 118 -11.01 6.96 11.78
N PHE A 119 -11.45 6.91 10.53
CA PHE A 119 -10.70 7.34 9.35
C PHE A 119 -11.36 8.59 8.77
N ALA A 120 -10.70 9.74 8.91
CA ALA A 120 -11.16 11.00 8.35
C ALA A 120 -10.32 11.36 7.12
N PHE A 121 -10.96 11.48 5.97
CA PHE A 121 -10.34 11.81 4.70
C PHE A 121 -10.81 13.19 4.22
N LEU A 122 -9.85 14.07 3.95
CA LEU A 122 -10.11 15.39 3.37
C LEU A 122 -9.86 15.31 1.86
N ALA A 123 -10.95 15.37 1.09
CA ALA A 123 -10.95 15.37 -0.36
C ALA A 123 -11.03 16.80 -0.90
N GLY A 124 -10.48 17.04 -2.09
CA GLY A 124 -10.72 18.29 -2.81
C GLY A 124 -12.15 18.36 -3.37
N HIS A 125 -12.56 19.56 -3.82
CA HIS A 125 -13.94 19.87 -4.22
C HIS A 125 -14.54 18.88 -5.24
N GLU A 126 -13.69 18.35 -6.14
CA GLU A 126 -14.09 17.46 -7.25
C GLU A 126 -13.50 16.05 -7.15
N SER A 127 -12.97 15.66 -5.98
CA SER A 127 -12.20 14.42 -5.84
C SER A 127 -13.06 13.19 -5.56
N PHE A 128 -14.02 12.88 -6.45
CA PHE A 128 -14.91 11.72 -6.35
C PHE A 128 -14.13 10.40 -6.26
N ALA A 129 -13.18 10.18 -7.16
CA ALA A 129 -12.37 8.96 -7.19
C ALA A 129 -11.53 8.77 -5.92
N ALA A 130 -11.03 9.86 -5.32
CA ALA A 130 -10.27 9.80 -4.08
C ALA A 130 -11.15 9.40 -2.89
N ALA A 131 -12.37 9.92 -2.86
CA ALA A 131 -13.36 9.56 -1.84
C ALA A 131 -13.83 8.10 -1.96
N GLU A 132 -14.09 7.61 -3.18
CA GLU A 132 -14.38 6.19 -3.38
C GLU A 132 -13.21 5.29 -2.99
N GLY A 133 -11.98 5.68 -3.33
CA GLY A 133 -10.78 4.98 -2.89
C GLY A 133 -10.67 4.91 -1.36
N ALA A 134 -10.91 6.02 -0.67
CA ALA A 134 -10.90 6.08 0.79
C ALA A 134 -11.96 5.14 1.41
N ILE A 135 -13.18 5.12 0.89
CA ILE A 135 -14.23 4.18 1.31
C ILE A 135 -13.81 2.73 1.05
N GLY A 136 -13.26 2.44 -0.13
CA GLY A 136 -12.83 1.10 -0.53
C GLY A 136 -11.75 0.53 0.40
N ILE A 137 -10.78 1.36 0.78
CA ILE A 137 -9.72 0.96 1.72
C ILE A 137 -10.33 0.71 3.12
N ALA A 138 -11.20 1.60 3.62
CA ALA A 138 -11.85 1.41 4.92
C ALA A 138 -12.71 0.14 4.95
N ARG A 139 -13.46 -0.14 3.88
CA ARG A 139 -14.23 -1.39 3.72
C ARG A 139 -13.33 -2.62 3.73
N SER A 140 -12.19 -2.55 3.05
CA SER A 140 -11.22 -3.65 3.02
C SER A 140 -10.61 -3.91 4.39
N ALA A 141 -10.22 -2.86 5.13
CA ALA A 141 -9.74 -2.97 6.51
C ALA A 141 -10.82 -3.57 7.43
N ASN A 142 -12.08 -3.13 7.31
CA ASN A 142 -13.19 -3.62 8.12
C ASN A 142 -13.50 -5.11 7.93
N LYS A 143 -13.01 -5.78 6.88
CA LYS A 143 -13.16 -7.25 6.72
C LYS A 143 -12.44 -8.05 7.80
N VAL A 144 -11.38 -7.50 8.39
CA VAL A 144 -10.52 -8.20 9.36
C VAL A 144 -10.54 -7.56 10.75
N ARG A 145 -11.23 -6.44 10.91
CA ARG A 145 -11.35 -5.72 12.20
C ARG A 145 -12.51 -6.25 13.03
N LYS A 146 -12.35 -6.19 14.36
CA LYS A 146 -13.45 -6.46 15.30
C LYS A 146 -14.44 -5.31 15.35
N LYS A 147 -13.94 -4.07 15.35
CA LYS A 147 -14.75 -2.86 15.33
C LYS A 147 -14.57 -2.14 13.99
N PRO A 148 -15.64 -1.98 13.19
CA PRO A 148 -15.58 -1.23 11.95
C PRO A 148 -15.15 0.23 12.19
N LEU A 149 -14.29 0.74 11.31
CA LEU A 149 -13.89 2.14 11.28
C LEU A 149 -15.09 3.05 11.01
N ARG A 150 -15.21 4.14 11.79
CA ARG A 150 -16.03 5.28 11.39
C ARG A 150 -15.33 6.02 10.26
N VAL A 151 -16.02 6.24 9.14
CA VAL A 151 -15.45 6.97 8.00
C VAL A 151 -16.05 8.37 7.93
N ILE A 152 -15.19 9.39 7.87
CA ILE A 152 -15.58 10.78 7.67
C ILE A 152 -14.95 11.25 6.36
N LEU A 153 -15.77 11.72 5.43
CA LEU A 153 -15.30 12.34 4.19
C LEU A 153 -15.63 13.82 4.25
N ASN A 154 -14.60 14.67 4.20
CA ASN A 154 -14.73 16.12 4.23
C ASN A 154 -14.22 16.73 2.92
N GLY A 155 -14.72 17.92 2.57
CA GLY A 155 -14.27 18.70 1.41
C GLY A 155 -14.92 18.34 0.06
N LEU A 156 -15.95 17.50 0.06
CA LEU A 156 -16.71 17.14 -1.14
C LEU A 156 -17.69 18.26 -1.53
N GLY A 157 -17.80 18.53 -2.85
CA GLY A 157 -18.91 19.32 -3.39
C GLY A 157 -20.27 18.68 -3.07
N LYS A 158 -21.33 19.49 -2.96
CA LYS A 158 -22.67 19.06 -2.55
C LYS A 158 -23.20 17.87 -3.37
N ASP A 159 -23.03 17.93 -4.69
CA ASP A 159 -23.56 16.89 -5.59
C ASP A 159 -22.76 15.59 -5.49
N ALA A 160 -21.43 15.68 -5.41
CA ALA A 160 -20.56 14.52 -5.18
C ALA A 160 -20.88 13.85 -3.84
N ALA A 161 -21.07 14.64 -2.77
CA ALA A 161 -21.46 14.15 -1.46
C ALA A 161 -22.82 13.42 -1.50
N LEU A 162 -23.82 14.00 -2.19
CA LEU A 162 -25.14 13.38 -2.35
C LEU A 162 -25.07 12.04 -3.09
N ILE A 163 -24.30 11.96 -4.19
CA ILE A 163 -24.14 10.73 -4.97
C ILE A 163 -23.42 9.65 -4.14
N ILE A 164 -22.30 10.00 -3.49
CA ILE A 164 -21.52 9.06 -2.69
C ILE A 164 -22.34 8.49 -1.53
N SER A 165 -23.10 9.34 -0.83
CA SER A 165 -24.00 8.90 0.26
C SER A 165 -25.06 7.92 -0.24
N ARG A 166 -25.66 8.16 -1.41
CA ARG A 166 -26.67 7.25 -1.96
C ARG A 166 -26.12 5.89 -2.35
N ILE A 167 -24.90 5.84 -2.90
CA ILE A 167 -24.27 4.60 -3.35
C ILE A 167 -23.81 3.75 -2.16
N ASN A 168 -23.37 4.39 -1.06
CA ASN A 168 -22.69 3.71 0.03
C ASN A 168 -23.51 3.55 1.31
N GLY A 169 -24.70 4.17 1.38
CA GLY A 169 -25.56 4.23 2.57
C GLY A 169 -25.14 5.30 3.56
#